data_AF-A0A523AA84-F1
#
_entry.id   AF-A0A523AA84-F1
#
_cell.length_a   1.000
_cell.length_b   1.000
_cell.length_c   1.000
_cell.angle_alpha   90.00
_cell.angle_beta   90.00
_cell.angle_gamma   90.00
#
_symmetry.space_group_name_H-M   'P 1'
#
loop_
_entity.id
_entity.type
_entity.pdbx_description
1 polymer ?
#
loop_
_entity_poly.entity_id
_entity_poly.type
_entity_poly.pdbx_seq_one_letter_code
_entity_poly.pdbx_strand_id
1 'polypeptide(L)'
;MLSVLIVASSDEWHRYKQLEECLLNEYHVQFADKLGSSLKELTELEASFDIFFYFKIPETSEISAISRLLKSKILIFHVRKDGYSPIQLKNELLPVASRVLLKATAMRGKLEYFRGVDEILALNAFHIEPKEPCEVILNGIRDSKAMLGDIILRAGKNVIFAIRKNNIAIFSADIFSNEAFAEGQNCKFIHNLMTEMLVGVEFY
;
A
#
# COMPACT_ATOMS: atom_id res chain seq x y z
N MET A 1 9.31 -0.91 -20.46
CA MET A 1 8.69 0.06 -19.54
C MET A 1 7.59 -0.68 -18.83
N LEU A 2 7.60 -0.70 -17.50
CA LEU A 2 6.62 -1.46 -16.71
C LEU A 2 5.27 -0.72 -16.71
N SER A 3 4.19 -1.47 -16.62
CA SER A 3 2.83 -0.93 -16.62
C SER A 3 2.17 -1.06 -15.24
N VAL A 4 1.58 0.03 -14.78
CA VAL A 4 0.88 0.17 -13.50
C VAL A 4 -0.62 0.35 -13.74
N LEU A 5 -1.44 -0.42 -13.04
CA LEU A 5 -2.88 -0.20 -12.97
C LEU A 5 -3.27 0.28 -11.57
N ILE A 6 -3.93 1.43 -11.49
CA ILE A 6 -4.56 1.95 -10.28
C ILE A 6 -6.04 1.57 -10.31
N VAL A 7 -6.45 0.69 -9.40
CA VAL A 7 -7.84 0.26 -9.21
C VAL A 7 -8.44 1.03 -8.05
N ALA A 8 -9.33 1.95 -8.37
CA ALA A 8 -10.08 2.77 -7.42
C ALA A 8 -11.45 3.09 -8.00
N SER A 9 -12.43 3.39 -7.16
CA SER A 9 -13.75 3.82 -7.64
C SER A 9 -13.60 5.04 -8.56
N SER A 10 -14.30 5.05 -9.68
CA SER A 10 -14.20 6.10 -10.72
C SER A 10 -14.42 7.53 -10.19
N ASP A 11 -15.25 7.69 -9.18
CA ASP A 11 -15.47 8.95 -8.46
C ASP A 11 -14.29 9.35 -7.57
N GLU A 12 -13.41 8.42 -7.18
CA GLU A 12 -12.23 8.66 -6.35
C GLU A 12 -10.92 8.85 -7.14
N TRP A 13 -10.90 8.66 -8.47
CA TRP A 13 -9.65 8.75 -9.26
C TRP A 13 -8.90 10.07 -9.09
N HIS A 14 -9.63 11.17 -8.94
CA HIS A 14 -9.06 12.50 -8.72
C HIS A 14 -8.20 12.58 -7.45
N ARG A 15 -8.43 11.69 -6.46
CA ARG A 15 -7.67 11.64 -5.20
C ARG A 15 -6.25 11.11 -5.38
N TYR A 16 -5.92 10.46 -6.50
CA TYR A 16 -4.63 9.78 -6.72
C TYR A 16 -3.83 10.38 -7.88
N LYS A 17 -4.12 11.64 -8.26
CA LYS A 17 -3.43 12.31 -9.36
C LYS A 17 -1.95 12.59 -9.08
N GLN A 18 -1.60 12.89 -7.84
CA GLN A 18 -0.19 13.08 -7.47
C GLN A 18 0.59 11.75 -7.45
N LEU A 19 -0.08 10.63 -7.15
CA LEU A 19 0.52 9.31 -7.32
C LEU A 19 0.77 8.99 -8.80
N GLU A 20 -0.21 9.26 -9.66
CA GLU A 20 -0.04 9.12 -11.13
C GLU A 20 1.17 9.95 -11.59
N GLU A 21 1.22 11.24 -11.31
CA GLU A 21 2.34 12.12 -11.67
C GLU A 21 3.69 11.63 -11.13
N CYS A 22 3.72 11.13 -9.90
CA CYS A 22 4.91 10.56 -9.29
C CYS A 22 5.43 9.35 -10.07
N LEU A 23 4.54 8.50 -10.61
CA LEU A 23 4.90 7.27 -11.32
C LEU A 23 5.13 7.47 -12.83
N LEU A 24 4.54 8.50 -13.44
CA LEU A 24 4.55 8.71 -14.91
C LEU A 24 5.95 8.82 -15.54
N ASN A 25 6.98 9.18 -14.76
CA ASN A 25 8.35 9.26 -15.28
C ASN A 25 8.99 7.90 -15.56
N GLU A 26 8.51 6.83 -14.92
CA GLU A 26 9.12 5.50 -14.98
C GLU A 26 8.16 4.40 -15.45
N TYR A 27 6.84 4.65 -15.33
CA TYR A 27 5.80 3.65 -15.55
C TYR A 27 4.72 4.17 -16.50
N HIS A 28 4.13 3.26 -17.28
CA HIS A 28 2.85 3.54 -17.93
C HIS A 28 1.72 3.37 -16.91
N VAL A 29 1.00 4.45 -16.58
CA VAL A 29 -0.05 4.42 -15.55
C VAL A 29 -1.43 4.44 -16.20
N GLN A 30 -2.32 3.54 -15.76
CA GLN A 30 -3.73 3.53 -16.13
C GLN A 30 -4.63 3.43 -14.91
N PHE A 31 -5.89 3.83 -15.06
CA PHE A 31 -6.92 3.69 -14.04
C PHE A 31 -8.00 2.71 -14.49
N ALA A 32 -8.52 1.94 -13.53
CA ALA A 32 -9.71 1.12 -13.71
C ALA A 32 -10.61 1.20 -12.47
N ASP A 33 -11.91 1.11 -12.70
CA ASP A 33 -12.91 1.09 -11.62
C ASP A 33 -12.98 -0.28 -10.93
N LYS A 34 -12.69 -1.34 -11.69
CA LYS A 34 -12.71 -2.73 -11.24
C LYS A 34 -11.80 -3.60 -12.08
N LEU A 35 -11.43 -4.75 -11.54
CA LEU A 35 -10.78 -5.81 -12.29
C LEU A 35 -11.81 -6.64 -13.06
N GLY A 36 -11.56 -6.87 -14.34
CA GLY A 36 -12.34 -7.82 -15.13
C GLY A 36 -12.20 -9.23 -14.60
N SER A 37 -13.31 -9.98 -14.60
CA SER A 37 -13.39 -11.33 -14.00
C SER A 37 -13.56 -12.44 -15.02
N SER A 38 -13.79 -12.09 -16.30
CA SER A 38 -13.81 -13.08 -17.39
C SER A 38 -12.38 -13.56 -17.71
N LEU A 39 -12.25 -14.79 -18.23
CA LEU A 39 -10.94 -15.35 -18.60
C LEU A 39 -10.17 -14.46 -19.60
N LYS A 40 -10.90 -13.85 -20.54
CA LYS A 40 -10.33 -12.95 -21.55
C LYS A 40 -9.76 -11.69 -20.88
N GLU A 41 -10.56 -11.01 -20.07
CA GLU A 41 -10.11 -9.79 -19.36
C GLU A 41 -8.95 -10.09 -18.40
N LEU A 42 -8.97 -11.23 -17.70
CA LEU A 42 -7.88 -11.63 -16.82
C LEU A 42 -6.57 -11.83 -17.58
N THR A 43 -6.64 -12.45 -18.76
CA THR A 43 -5.47 -12.65 -19.61
C THR A 43 -4.95 -11.32 -20.14
N GLU A 44 -5.85 -10.40 -20.51
CA GLU A 44 -5.49 -9.04 -20.91
C GLU A 44 -4.83 -8.26 -19.77
N LEU A 45 -5.35 -8.36 -18.53
CA LEU A 45 -4.76 -7.73 -17.35
C LEU A 45 -3.36 -8.29 -17.05
N GLU A 46 -3.19 -9.62 -17.11
CA GLU A 46 -1.90 -10.28 -16.90
C GLU A 46 -0.87 -9.89 -17.96
N ALA A 47 -1.28 -9.71 -19.21
CA ALA A 47 -0.38 -9.33 -20.29
C ALA A 47 -0.04 -7.83 -20.29
N SER A 48 -0.95 -6.98 -19.81
CA SER A 48 -0.85 -5.52 -19.97
C SER A 48 -0.23 -4.81 -18.78
N PHE A 49 -0.31 -5.39 -17.58
CA PHE A 49 0.10 -4.74 -16.34
C PHE A 49 1.00 -5.62 -15.48
N ASP A 50 1.95 -4.97 -14.82
CA ASP A 50 2.96 -5.61 -13.97
C ASP A 50 2.66 -5.38 -12.49
N ILE A 51 2.11 -4.20 -12.20
CA ILE A 51 1.90 -3.67 -10.85
C ILE A 51 0.47 -3.18 -10.72
N PHE A 52 -0.19 -3.55 -9.63
CA PHE A 52 -1.55 -3.14 -9.33
C PHE A 52 -1.60 -2.42 -7.98
N PHE A 53 -2.04 -1.17 -7.99
CA PHE A 53 -2.45 -0.46 -6.80
C PHE A 53 -3.95 -0.65 -6.61
N TYR A 54 -4.38 -1.20 -5.48
CA TYR A 54 -5.78 -1.53 -5.21
C TYR A 54 -6.28 -0.73 -4.00
N PHE A 55 -7.09 0.29 -4.26
CA PHE A 55 -7.45 1.33 -3.27
C PHE A 55 -8.94 1.40 -2.91
N LYS A 56 -9.75 0.49 -3.44
CA LYS A 56 -11.16 0.31 -3.05
C LYS A 56 -11.36 -1.02 -2.32
N ILE A 57 -12.54 -1.21 -1.73
CA ILE A 57 -12.94 -2.52 -1.21
C ILE A 57 -13.27 -3.40 -2.42
N PRO A 58 -12.64 -4.57 -2.61
CA PRO A 58 -12.95 -5.45 -3.73
C PRO A 58 -14.39 -5.94 -3.69
N GLU A 59 -15.01 -5.96 -4.85
CA GLU A 59 -16.28 -6.66 -5.03
C GLU A 59 -16.06 -8.18 -5.07
N THR A 60 -17.09 -8.96 -4.73
CA THR A 60 -17.04 -10.42 -4.78
C THR A 60 -16.62 -10.94 -6.16
N SER A 61 -17.01 -10.23 -7.23
CA SER A 61 -16.66 -10.53 -8.62
C SER A 61 -15.16 -10.40 -8.91
N GLU A 62 -14.42 -9.60 -8.14
CA GLU A 62 -13.01 -9.29 -8.35
C GLU A 62 -12.07 -10.22 -7.57
N ILE A 63 -12.59 -10.97 -6.59
CA ILE A 63 -11.78 -11.83 -5.73
C ILE A 63 -11.03 -12.91 -6.52
N SER A 64 -11.65 -13.46 -7.56
CA SER A 64 -11.01 -14.44 -8.45
C SER A 64 -9.85 -13.82 -9.23
N ALA A 65 -10.04 -12.59 -9.71
CA ALA A 65 -9.02 -11.81 -10.42
C ALA A 65 -7.82 -11.53 -9.52
N ILE A 66 -8.08 -10.99 -8.33
CA ILE A 66 -7.06 -10.72 -7.31
C ILE A 66 -6.28 -12.00 -6.99
N SER A 67 -6.98 -13.09 -6.69
CA SER A 67 -6.35 -14.38 -6.33
C SER A 67 -5.45 -14.93 -7.43
N ARG A 68 -5.78 -14.67 -8.69
CA ARG A 68 -4.97 -15.08 -9.84
C ARG A 68 -3.75 -14.18 -10.00
N LEU A 69 -3.93 -12.86 -10.00
CA LEU A 69 -2.87 -11.86 -10.17
C LEU A 69 -1.82 -11.93 -9.04
N LEU A 70 -2.24 -12.24 -7.80
CA LEU A 70 -1.35 -12.42 -6.65
C LEU A 70 -0.26 -13.49 -6.85
N LYS A 71 -0.40 -14.38 -7.84
CA LYS A 71 0.58 -15.43 -8.13
C LYS A 71 1.77 -14.95 -8.96
N SER A 72 1.61 -13.85 -9.71
CA SER A 72 2.59 -13.45 -10.73
C SER A 72 2.83 -11.94 -10.83
N LYS A 73 1.99 -11.11 -10.22
CA LYS A 73 2.03 -9.64 -10.34
C LYS A 73 2.29 -8.97 -9.01
N ILE A 74 2.85 -7.77 -9.02
CA ILE A 74 3.00 -6.97 -7.80
C ILE A 74 1.64 -6.38 -7.44
N LEU A 75 1.18 -6.55 -6.20
CA LEU A 75 -0.03 -5.91 -5.71
C LEU A 75 0.21 -5.09 -4.45
N ILE A 76 -0.24 -3.84 -4.47
CA ILE A 76 -0.16 -2.89 -3.37
C ILE A 76 -1.57 -2.52 -2.96
N PHE A 77 -1.97 -2.94 -1.76
CA PHE A 77 -3.30 -2.72 -1.23
C PHE A 77 -3.32 -1.59 -0.21
N HIS A 78 -4.34 -0.74 -0.30
CA HIS A 78 -4.77 0.09 0.83
C HIS A 78 -5.99 -0.58 1.48
N VAL A 79 -5.77 -1.21 2.64
CA VAL A 79 -6.83 -1.88 3.39
C VAL A 79 -7.58 -0.89 4.26
N ARG A 80 -8.90 -0.83 4.07
CA ARG A 80 -9.81 -0.03 4.89
C ARG A 80 -10.35 -0.87 6.05
N LYS A 81 -10.84 -0.20 7.10
CA LYS A 81 -11.53 -0.88 8.21
C LYS A 81 -12.66 -1.76 7.66
N ASP A 82 -12.76 -2.99 8.16
CA ASP A 82 -13.75 -4.00 7.75
C ASP A 82 -13.68 -4.41 6.26
N GLY A 83 -12.58 -4.08 5.58
CA GLY A 83 -12.34 -4.42 4.18
C GLY A 83 -11.63 -5.76 3.97
N TYR A 84 -11.51 -6.15 2.70
CA TYR A 84 -10.69 -7.28 2.29
C TYR A 84 -9.20 -7.02 2.56
N SER A 85 -8.49 -8.04 3.04
CA SER A 85 -7.04 -8.07 3.12
C SER A 85 -6.51 -9.35 2.48
N PRO A 86 -5.54 -9.29 1.55
CA PRO A 86 -4.97 -10.49 0.91
C PRO A 86 -4.05 -11.29 1.85
N ILE A 87 -3.67 -10.72 3.01
CA ILE A 87 -2.93 -11.40 4.08
C ILE A 87 -3.81 -11.50 5.31
N GLN A 88 -3.76 -12.65 6.01
CA GLN A 88 -4.58 -12.83 7.21
C GLN A 88 -4.07 -11.98 8.38
N LEU A 89 -4.97 -11.21 9.00
CA LEU A 89 -4.69 -10.39 10.18
C LEU A 89 -5.25 -11.07 11.43
N LYS A 90 -4.54 -10.95 12.57
CA LYS A 90 -4.93 -11.56 13.86
C LYS A 90 -6.21 -10.97 14.43
N ASN A 91 -6.31 -9.65 14.33
CA ASN A 91 -7.39 -8.84 14.85
C ASN A 91 -7.91 -7.91 13.74
N GLU A 92 -9.08 -7.32 13.97
CA GLU A 92 -9.55 -6.18 13.17
C GLU A 92 -8.56 -5.01 13.25
N LEU A 93 -8.58 -4.16 12.21
CA LEU A 93 -7.77 -2.95 12.14
C LEU A 93 -8.10 -2.02 13.31
N LEU A 94 -7.12 -1.77 14.19
CA LEU A 94 -7.30 -0.91 15.36
C LEU A 94 -7.05 0.55 14.97
N PRO A 95 -8.01 1.48 15.13
CA PRO A 95 -7.85 2.88 14.70
C PRO A 95 -6.80 3.59 15.54
N VAL A 96 -5.80 4.22 14.91
CA VAL A 96 -4.70 4.88 15.61
C VAL A 96 -4.87 6.38 15.62
N ALA A 97 -4.92 7.01 14.44
CA ALA A 97 -5.05 8.46 14.31
C ALA A 97 -5.52 8.84 12.90
N SER A 98 -6.22 9.97 12.77
CA SER A 98 -6.61 10.52 11.47
C SER A 98 -5.41 11.04 10.66
N ARG A 99 -4.33 11.42 11.35
CA ARG A 99 -3.14 12.00 10.71
C ARG A 99 -1.89 11.72 11.55
N VAL A 100 -0.85 11.17 10.92
CA VAL A 100 0.42 10.81 11.55
C VAL A 100 1.56 11.21 10.63
N LEU A 101 2.52 11.97 11.17
CA LEU A 101 3.78 12.24 10.49
C LEU A 101 4.84 11.26 10.98
N LEU A 102 5.34 10.44 10.08
CA LEU A 102 6.23 9.32 10.33
C LEU A 102 7.66 9.69 9.94
N LYS A 103 8.59 9.69 10.90
CA LYS A 103 10.00 9.99 10.63
C LYS A 103 10.73 8.74 10.14
N ALA A 104 11.39 8.83 8.99
CA ALA A 104 12.18 7.76 8.41
C ALA A 104 13.25 7.21 9.37
N THR A 105 13.89 8.08 10.16
CA THR A 105 14.91 7.71 11.15
C THR A 105 14.38 6.81 12.27
N ALA A 106 13.06 6.72 12.43
CA ALA A 106 12.37 5.91 13.44
C ALA A 106 11.75 4.62 12.87
N MET A 107 11.88 4.39 11.57
CA MET A 107 11.28 3.23 10.91
C MET A 107 12.05 1.96 11.26
N ARG A 108 11.31 0.86 11.40
CA ARG A 108 11.85 -0.49 11.52
C ARG A 108 11.56 -1.21 10.21
N GLY A 109 12.59 -1.77 9.60
CA GLY A 109 12.49 -2.44 8.30
C GLY A 109 13.80 -2.29 7.53
N LYS A 110 13.76 -2.63 6.24
CA LYS A 110 14.87 -2.37 5.31
C LYS A 110 15.09 -0.87 5.16
N LEU A 111 16.35 -0.45 5.17
CA LEU A 111 16.73 0.97 5.08
C LEU A 111 16.50 1.53 3.68
N GLU A 112 16.48 0.64 2.69
CA GLU A 112 16.32 0.93 1.26
C GLU A 112 15.00 1.67 0.99
N TYR A 113 13.91 1.30 1.68
CA TYR A 113 12.62 2.01 1.58
C TYR A 113 12.71 3.49 1.94
N PHE A 114 13.62 3.83 2.86
CA PHE A 114 13.70 5.16 3.47
C PHE A 114 14.88 5.98 2.96
N ARG A 115 15.58 5.50 1.93
CA ARG A 115 16.74 6.22 1.38
C ARG A 115 16.33 7.58 0.83
N GLY A 116 16.84 8.64 1.45
CA GLY A 116 16.52 10.02 1.08
C GLY A 116 15.06 10.40 1.34
N VAL A 117 14.42 9.72 2.30
CA VAL A 117 13.13 10.05 2.89
C VAL A 117 13.41 10.51 4.33
N ASP A 118 12.86 11.64 4.73
CA ASP A 118 12.92 12.21 6.07
C ASP A 118 11.60 11.93 6.79
N GLU A 119 10.48 12.23 6.14
CA GLU A 119 9.14 12.13 6.71
C GLU A 119 8.11 11.62 5.69
N ILE A 120 7.17 10.80 6.17
CA ILE A 120 6.04 10.23 5.43
C ILE A 120 4.76 10.67 6.14
N LEU A 121 3.82 11.27 5.41
CA LEU A 121 2.50 11.57 5.94
C LEU A 121 1.57 10.37 5.74
N ALA A 122 0.98 9.90 6.83
CA ALA A 122 0.02 8.82 6.85
C ALA A 122 -1.32 9.32 7.41
N LEU A 123 -2.39 9.16 6.64
CA LEU A 123 -3.74 9.57 6.99
C LEU A 123 -4.61 8.37 7.34
N ASN A 124 -5.63 8.58 8.17
CA ASN A 124 -6.60 7.57 8.58
C ASN A 124 -5.93 6.24 8.96
N ALA A 125 -4.95 6.32 9.86
CA ALA A 125 -4.03 5.24 10.13
C ALA A 125 -4.63 4.22 11.11
N PHE A 126 -4.48 2.94 10.78
CA PHE A 126 -4.88 1.80 11.59
C PHE A 126 -3.70 0.87 11.85
N HIS A 127 -3.67 0.22 13.00
CA HIS A 127 -2.70 -0.82 13.31
C HIS A 127 -3.07 -2.14 12.64
N ILE A 128 -2.09 -2.78 11.99
CA ILE A 128 -2.17 -4.16 11.51
C ILE A 128 -1.32 -5.11 12.35
N GLU A 129 -1.86 -6.30 12.64
CA GLU A 129 -1.12 -7.41 13.22
C GLU A 129 -1.27 -8.65 12.34
N PRO A 130 -0.27 -9.02 11.50
CA PRO A 130 -0.39 -10.19 10.64
C PRO A 130 -0.38 -11.49 11.45
N LYS A 131 -1.11 -12.52 10.99
CA LYS A 131 -1.08 -13.88 11.57
C LYS A 131 0.21 -14.63 11.28
N GLU A 132 0.98 -14.14 10.34
CA GLU A 132 2.11 -14.80 9.71
C GLU A 132 3.31 -13.85 9.60
N PRO A 133 4.55 -14.37 9.51
CA PRO A 133 5.73 -13.52 9.36
C PRO A 133 5.64 -12.66 8.09
N CYS A 134 5.63 -11.35 8.28
CA CYS A 134 5.67 -10.37 7.20
C CYS A 134 6.79 -9.37 7.48
N GLU A 135 7.35 -8.82 6.42
CA GLU A 135 8.28 -7.71 6.51
C GLU A 135 7.51 -6.44 6.86
N VAL A 136 7.97 -5.67 7.84
CA VAL A 136 7.38 -4.36 8.16
C VAL A 136 8.02 -3.33 7.22
N ILE A 137 7.17 -2.59 6.49
CA ILE A 137 7.61 -1.54 5.54
C ILE A 137 7.17 -0.14 5.98
N LEU A 138 6.23 -0.04 6.91
CA LEU A 138 5.84 1.22 7.55
C LEU A 138 5.35 0.96 8.98
N ASN A 139 5.88 1.70 9.94
CA ASN A 139 5.46 1.63 11.34
C ASN A 139 5.57 3.01 11.99
N GLY A 140 4.89 3.22 13.11
CA GLY A 140 5.21 4.33 13.99
C GLY A 140 5.90 3.87 15.27
N ILE A 141 6.48 4.84 15.97
CA ILE A 141 7.14 4.64 17.26
C ILE A 141 6.42 5.46 18.33
N ARG A 142 6.65 5.09 19.60
CA ARG A 142 6.08 5.75 20.76
C ARG A 142 6.30 7.28 20.79
N ASP A 143 7.38 7.76 20.18
CA ASP A 143 7.75 9.17 20.18
C ASP A 143 7.19 9.96 18.98
N SER A 144 6.47 9.31 18.06
CA SER A 144 5.72 9.99 17.02
C SER A 144 4.58 10.77 17.69
N LYS A 145 4.71 12.10 17.79
CA LYS A 145 3.78 13.03 18.50
C LYS A 145 2.28 12.79 18.27
N ALA A 146 1.91 12.16 17.15
CA ALA A 146 0.53 11.81 16.80
C ALA A 146 -0.02 10.53 17.46
N MET A 147 0.78 9.79 18.25
CA MET A 147 0.38 8.49 18.83
C MET A 147 -0.04 8.55 20.32
N LEU A 148 -0.29 9.73 20.87
CA LEU A 148 -0.65 9.95 22.28
C LEU A 148 -2.11 9.55 22.62
N GLY A 149 -2.53 8.35 22.21
CA GLY A 149 -3.82 7.73 22.55
C GLY A 149 -3.67 6.34 23.20
N ASP A 150 -4.78 5.82 23.72
CA ASP A 150 -4.93 4.61 24.54
C ASP A 150 -4.28 3.32 23.97
N ILE A 151 -4.00 3.25 22.66
CA ILE A 151 -3.47 2.06 22.00
C ILE A 151 -1.99 1.81 22.29
N ILE A 152 -1.15 2.85 22.38
CA ILE A 152 0.26 2.66 22.78
C ILE A 152 0.36 2.14 24.21
N LEU A 153 -0.50 2.64 25.10
CA LEU A 153 -0.56 2.21 26.50
C LEU A 153 -1.04 0.77 26.63
N ARG A 154 -2.02 0.33 25.83
CA ARG A 154 -2.54 -1.05 25.86
C ARG A 154 -1.65 -2.05 25.12
N ALA A 155 -1.01 -1.66 24.01
CA ALA A 155 -0.27 -2.59 23.16
C ALA A 155 1.18 -2.80 23.59
N GLY A 156 1.83 -1.84 24.25
CA GLY A 156 3.24 -1.94 24.65
C GLY A 156 4.22 -2.26 23.49
N LYS A 157 3.76 -2.11 22.25
CA LYS A 157 4.40 -2.59 21.02
C LYS A 157 4.41 -1.48 19.98
N ASN A 158 5.29 -1.63 18.99
CA ASN A 158 5.27 -0.81 17.79
C ASN A 158 3.93 -0.93 17.05
N VAL A 159 3.44 0.21 16.57
CA VAL A 159 2.26 0.26 15.70
C VAL A 159 2.72 0.06 14.26
N ILE A 160 2.27 -1.01 13.62
CA ILE A 160 2.55 -1.33 12.21
C ILE A 160 1.43 -0.75 11.35
N PHE A 161 1.82 -0.04 10.28
CA PHE A 161 0.92 0.58 9.30
C PHE A 161 1.04 -0.01 7.90
N ALA A 162 2.15 -0.69 7.60
CA ALA A 162 2.28 -1.42 6.36
C ALA A 162 3.21 -2.61 6.51
N ILE A 163 2.86 -3.67 5.79
CA ILE A 163 3.63 -4.91 5.71
C ILE A 163 3.79 -5.33 4.26
N ARG A 164 4.84 -6.13 4.02
CA ARG A 164 5.09 -6.81 2.76
C ARG A 164 5.21 -8.31 2.99
N LYS A 165 4.65 -9.08 2.08
CA LYS A 165 4.92 -10.52 1.92
C LYS A 165 5.05 -10.83 0.44
N ASN A 166 6.24 -11.27 0.03
CA ASN A 166 6.58 -11.55 -1.37
C ASN A 166 6.32 -10.32 -2.28
N ASN A 167 5.46 -10.49 -3.29
CA ASN A 167 4.98 -9.52 -4.26
C ASN A 167 3.76 -8.70 -3.77
N ILE A 168 3.37 -8.84 -2.50
CA ILE A 168 2.20 -8.17 -1.92
C ILE A 168 2.68 -7.15 -0.89
N ALA A 169 2.23 -5.90 -1.01
CA ALA A 169 2.32 -4.90 0.05
C ALA A 169 0.92 -4.50 0.51
N ILE A 170 0.75 -4.32 1.82
CA ILE A 170 -0.51 -3.92 2.44
C ILE A 170 -0.24 -2.69 3.29
N PHE A 171 -1.05 -1.66 3.08
CA PHE A 171 -1.05 -0.40 3.83
C PHE A 171 -2.39 -0.25 4.54
N SER A 172 -2.35 -0.01 5.85
CA SER A 172 -3.51 0.32 6.69
C SER A 172 -3.55 1.80 7.06
N ALA A 173 -2.84 2.63 6.31
CA ALA A 173 -2.91 4.08 6.34
C ALA A 173 -2.87 4.60 4.91
N ASP A 174 -3.58 5.69 4.65
CA ASP A 174 -3.54 6.36 3.36
C ASP A 174 -2.26 7.20 3.26
N ILE A 175 -1.34 6.71 2.42
CA ILE A 175 -0.11 7.42 2.02
C ILE A 175 -0.12 7.78 0.53
N PHE A 176 -1.22 7.51 -0.16
CA PHE A 176 -1.32 7.50 -1.63
C PHE A 176 -2.14 8.65 -2.18
N SER A 177 -3.03 9.23 -1.37
CA SER A 177 -3.86 10.36 -1.79
C SER A 177 -3.04 11.65 -1.99
N ASN A 178 -3.58 12.56 -2.79
CA ASN A 178 -3.00 13.89 -3.01
C ASN A 178 -2.75 14.63 -1.68
N GLU A 179 -3.59 14.43 -0.66
CA GLU A 179 -3.37 15.04 0.65
C GLU A 179 -2.10 14.49 1.31
N ALA A 180 -1.88 13.17 1.24
CA ALA A 180 -0.68 12.56 1.79
C ALA A 180 0.60 12.99 1.04
N PHE A 181 0.50 13.23 -0.27
CA PHE A 181 1.62 13.68 -1.09
C PHE A 181 1.97 15.16 -0.94
N ALA A 182 1.02 16.01 -0.57
CA ALA A 182 1.23 17.45 -0.47
C ALA A 182 2.24 17.87 0.63
N GLU A 183 2.37 17.05 1.69
CA GLU A 183 3.08 17.45 2.91
C GLU A 183 4.19 16.46 3.34
N GLY A 184 4.46 15.44 2.54
CA GLY A 184 5.45 14.40 2.85
C GLY A 184 6.28 13.97 1.65
N GLN A 185 7.36 13.23 1.89
CA GLN A 185 8.19 12.66 0.82
C GLN A 185 7.66 11.29 0.36
N ASN A 186 6.33 11.13 0.38
CA ASN A 186 5.61 9.90 0.08
C ASN A 186 5.95 9.36 -1.31
N CYS A 187 6.05 10.23 -2.32
CA CYS A 187 6.45 9.84 -3.67
C CYS A 187 7.79 9.08 -3.68
N LYS A 188 8.78 9.57 -2.93
CA LYS A 188 10.11 8.96 -2.89
C LYS A 188 10.11 7.63 -2.12
N PHE A 189 9.37 7.56 -1.02
CA PHE A 189 9.15 6.29 -0.32
C PHE A 189 8.50 5.24 -1.24
N ILE A 190 7.49 5.64 -2.02
CA ILE A 190 6.81 4.75 -2.97
C ILE A 190 7.77 4.28 -4.05
N HIS A 191 8.58 5.16 -4.64
CA HIS A 191 9.62 4.77 -5.61
C HIS A 191 10.63 3.77 -5.03
N ASN A 192 11.10 4.00 -3.81
CA ASN A 192 12.02 3.09 -3.13
C ASN A 192 11.34 1.72 -2.87
N LEU A 193 10.09 1.72 -2.41
CA LEU A 193 9.29 0.50 -2.24
C LEU A 193 9.15 -0.25 -3.55
N MET A 194 8.75 0.44 -4.62
CA MET A 194 8.59 -0.15 -5.95
C MET A 194 9.89 -0.79 -6.41
N THR A 195 11.01 -0.08 -6.30
CA THR A 195 12.35 -0.61 -6.64
C THR A 195 12.63 -1.90 -5.89
N GLU A 196 12.46 -1.91 -4.56
CA GLU A 196 12.65 -3.10 -3.72
C GLU A 196 11.64 -4.24 -4.00
N MET A 197 10.45 -3.91 -4.50
CA MET A 197 9.46 -4.92 -4.90
C MET A 197 9.81 -5.55 -6.26
N LEU A 198 10.54 -4.84 -7.10
CA LEU A 198 11.02 -5.32 -8.40
C LEU A 198 12.32 -6.13 -8.31
N VAL A 199 13.11 -5.98 -7.23
CA VAL A 199 14.33 -6.77 -7.03
C VAL A 199 14.00 -8.26 -7.01
N GLY A 200 14.57 -9.00 -7.98
CA GLY A 200 14.40 -10.45 -8.09
C GLY A 200 13.12 -10.91 -8.79
N VAL A 201 12.33 -9.98 -9.35
CA VAL A 201 11.19 -10.32 -10.21
C VAL A 201 11.68 -10.52 -11.63
N GLU A 202 11.64 -11.75 -12.12
CA GLU A 202 11.82 -12.05 -13.54
C GLU A 202 10.52 -11.73 -14.28
N PHE A 203 10.53 -10.68 -15.10
CA PHE A 203 9.45 -10.39 -16.03
C PHE A 203 9.60 -11.31 -17.25
N TYR A 204 8.65 -12.22 -17.42
CA TYR A 204 8.57 -13.16 -18.55
C TYR A 204 7.56 -12.67 -19.59
#